data_AF-A0A968FVM8-F1
#
_entry.id   AF-A0A968FVM8-F1
#
_cell.length_a   1.000
_cell.length_b   1.000
_cell.length_c   1.000
_cell.angle_alpha   90.00
_cell.angle_beta   90.00
_cell.angle_gamma   90.00
#
_symmetry.space_group_name_H-M   'P 1'
#
loop_
_entity.id
_entity.type
_entity.pdbx_description
1 polymer ?
#
loop_
_entity_poly.entity_id
_entity_poly.type
_entity_poly.pdbx_seq_one_letter_code
_entity_poly.pdbx_strand_id
1 'polypeptide(L)'
;VLGLPTEREQDFRDGKVSFPSVRINAETLIDLFPQDTPGAPPGPSPLHHLCLALEKADWDALRQRLERHGVSIQEGPVSRWGARGQATSIYFQDPEGNPVEARYYPAE
;
A
#
# COMPACT_ATOMS: atom_id res chain seq x y z
N VAL A 1 5.40 1.75 -7.22
CA VAL A 1 5.99 2.25 -5.96
C VAL A 1 6.09 1.17 -4.89
N LEU A 2 4.98 0.54 -4.49
CA LEU A 2 5.03 -0.49 -3.44
C LEU A 2 5.87 -1.72 -3.82
N GLY A 3 5.87 -2.10 -5.10
CA GLY A 3 6.67 -3.23 -5.61
C GLY A 3 5.99 -4.59 -5.45
N LEU A 4 4.69 -4.60 -5.18
CA LEU A 4 3.88 -5.81 -5.07
C LEU A 4 3.61 -6.42 -6.46
N PRO A 5 3.64 -7.75 -6.60
CA PRO A 5 3.25 -8.42 -7.85
C PRO A 5 1.80 -8.12 -8.21
N THR A 6 1.57 -7.84 -9.49
CA THR A 6 0.23 -7.58 -10.04
C THR A 6 -0.45 -8.87 -10.46
N GLU A 7 -1.76 -8.93 -10.27
CA GLU A 7 -2.64 -10.01 -10.70
C GLU A 7 -3.64 -9.46 -11.71
N ARG A 8 -3.74 -10.11 -12.89
CA ARG A 8 -4.73 -9.82 -13.93
C ARG A 8 -4.72 -8.37 -14.45
N GLU A 9 -3.61 -7.65 -14.32
CA GLU A 9 -3.49 -6.25 -14.76
C GLU A 9 -3.80 -6.10 -16.25
N GLN A 10 -3.21 -6.94 -17.11
CA GLN A 10 -3.45 -6.85 -18.55
C GLN A 10 -4.89 -7.20 -18.91
N ASP A 11 -5.47 -8.22 -18.27
CA ASP A 11 -6.87 -8.58 -18.50
C ASP A 11 -7.82 -7.45 -18.08
N PHE A 12 -7.47 -6.69 -17.03
CA PHE A 12 -8.22 -5.50 -16.64
C PHE A 12 -8.09 -4.38 -17.69
N ARG A 13 -6.86 -4.09 -18.13
CA ARG A 13 -6.61 -3.10 -19.21
C ARG A 13 -7.32 -3.46 -20.52
N ASP A 14 -7.47 -4.75 -20.81
CA ASP A 14 -8.20 -5.28 -21.96
C ASP A 14 -9.73 -5.31 -21.77
N GLY A 15 -10.25 -4.96 -20.59
CA GLY A 15 -11.68 -4.98 -20.26
C GLY A 15 -12.28 -6.38 -20.07
N LYS A 16 -11.46 -7.42 -19.87
CA LYS A 16 -11.91 -8.80 -19.65
C LYS A 16 -12.38 -9.05 -18.21
N VAL A 17 -11.91 -8.22 -17.28
CA VAL A 17 -12.17 -8.32 -15.84
C VAL A 17 -12.43 -6.93 -15.29
N SER A 18 -13.20 -6.81 -14.21
CA SER A 18 -13.63 -5.51 -13.67
C SER A 18 -12.61 -4.83 -12.77
N PHE A 19 -11.63 -5.56 -12.24
CA PHE A 19 -10.57 -5.02 -11.39
C PHE A 19 -9.31 -5.90 -11.48
N PRO A 20 -8.11 -5.30 -11.37
CA PRO A 20 -6.89 -6.02 -11.07
C PRO A 20 -6.69 -6.13 -9.54
N SER A 21 -5.71 -6.94 -9.14
CA SER A 21 -5.28 -7.04 -7.74
C SER A 21 -3.77 -6.91 -7.63
N VAL A 22 -3.28 -6.67 -6.42
CA VAL A 22 -1.86 -6.83 -6.07
C VAL A 22 -1.70 -7.87 -4.97
N ARG A 23 -0.66 -8.70 -5.06
CA ARG A 23 -0.43 -9.79 -4.14
C ARG A 23 0.49 -9.39 -2.99
N ILE A 24 0.05 -9.70 -1.76
CA ILE A 24 0.87 -9.56 -0.56
C ILE A 24 1.60 -10.87 -0.27
N ASN A 25 0.87 -11.99 -0.29
CA ASN A 25 1.42 -13.33 -0.10
C ASN A 25 0.52 -14.39 -0.78
N ALA A 26 0.76 -15.67 -0.51
CA ALA A 26 -0.02 -16.77 -1.10
C ALA A 26 -1.52 -16.69 -0.79
N GLU A 27 -1.90 -16.09 0.35
CA GLU A 27 -3.25 -16.12 0.90
C GLU A 27 -3.93 -14.73 0.90
N THR A 28 -3.19 -13.66 0.62
CA THR A 28 -3.67 -12.28 0.77
C THR A 28 -3.42 -11.44 -0.49
N LEU A 29 -4.49 -10.82 -0.98
CA LEU A 29 -4.52 -9.87 -2.08
C LEU A 29 -5.09 -8.51 -1.61
N ILE A 30 -4.77 -7.46 -2.34
CA ILE A 30 -5.50 -6.18 -2.31
C ILE A 30 -6.14 -6.00 -3.68
N ASP A 31 -7.48 -5.95 -3.71
CA ASP A 31 -8.23 -5.67 -4.93
C ASP A 31 -8.32 -4.16 -5.17
N LEU A 32 -8.11 -3.73 -6.40
CA LEU A 32 -8.09 -2.32 -6.77
C LEU A 32 -9.27 -2.01 -7.68
N PHE A 33 -10.35 -1.48 -7.11
CA PHE A 33 -11.56 -1.16 -7.87
C PHE A 33 -11.49 0.27 -8.43
N PRO A 34 -11.88 0.49 -9.69
CA PRO A 34 -12.11 1.84 -10.22
C PRO A 34 -13.18 2.60 -9.42
N GLN A 35 -13.04 3.91 -9.29
CA GLN A 35 -13.99 4.76 -8.54
C GLN A 35 -15.40 4.76 -9.14
N ASP A 36 -15.54 4.51 -10.44
CA ASP A 36 -16.80 4.42 -11.17
C ASP A 36 -17.43 3.02 -11.11
N THR A 37 -16.88 2.10 -10.32
CA THR A 37 -17.48 0.78 -10.10
C THR A 37 -18.90 0.91 -9.54
N PRO A 38 -19.92 0.25 -10.13
CA PRO A 38 -21.29 0.28 -9.62
C PRO A 38 -21.36 -0.18 -8.15
N GLY A 39 -21.97 0.64 -7.29
CA GLY A 39 -22.10 0.36 -5.87
C GLY A 39 -20.90 0.81 -5.01
N ALA A 40 -19.89 1.45 -5.60
CA ALA A 40 -18.84 2.11 -4.83
C ALA A 40 -19.46 3.17 -3.88
N PRO A 41 -19.03 3.22 -2.61
CA PRO A 41 -19.50 4.24 -1.69
C PRO A 41 -19.12 5.64 -2.20
N PRO A 42 -20.03 6.62 -2.12
CA PRO A 42 -19.75 7.97 -2.60
C PRO A 42 -18.74 8.68 -1.69
N GLY A 43 -17.83 9.44 -2.29
CA GLY A 43 -16.88 10.28 -1.58
C GLY A 43 -15.54 9.59 -1.25
N PRO A 44 -14.66 10.27 -0.47
CA PRO A 44 -13.36 9.73 -0.11
C PRO A 44 -13.49 8.48 0.75
N SER A 45 -12.50 7.59 0.66
CA SER A 45 -12.45 6.37 1.46
C SER A 45 -12.54 6.71 2.96
N PRO A 46 -13.40 6.04 3.74
CA PRO A 46 -13.43 6.18 5.20
C PRO A 46 -12.21 5.51 5.87
N LEU A 47 -11.32 4.90 5.09
CA LEU A 47 -10.10 4.26 5.57
C LEU A 47 -9.17 5.30 6.21
N HIS A 48 -8.84 5.11 7.48
CA HIS A 48 -7.85 5.96 8.15
C HIS A 48 -6.43 5.73 7.61
N HIS A 49 -6.00 4.47 7.46
CA HIS A 49 -4.84 4.08 6.66
C HIS A 49 -4.83 2.57 6.38
N LEU A 50 -4.15 2.16 5.32
CA LEU A 50 -3.72 0.77 5.10
C LEU A 50 -2.29 0.61 5.62
N CYS A 51 -2.05 -0.34 6.53
CA CYS A 51 -0.69 -0.63 6.99
C CYS A 51 -0.12 -1.91 6.38
N LEU A 52 1.09 -1.80 5.82
CA LEU A 52 1.91 -2.92 5.35
C LEU A 52 3.14 -3.09 6.25
N ALA A 53 3.31 -4.30 6.79
CA ALA A 53 4.53 -4.69 7.47
C ALA A 53 5.51 -5.29 6.44
N LEU A 54 6.74 -4.79 6.45
CA LEU A 54 7.80 -5.16 5.52
C LEU A 54 9.03 -5.61 6.31
N GLU A 55 9.88 -6.40 5.66
CA GLU A 55 11.25 -6.60 6.12
C GLU A 55 12.03 -5.29 5.99
N LYS A 56 13.07 -5.10 6.82
CA LYS A 56 13.83 -3.85 6.86
C LYS A 56 14.41 -3.46 5.50
N ALA A 57 14.94 -4.43 4.75
CA ALA A 57 15.51 -4.19 3.43
C ALA A 57 14.45 -3.68 2.43
N ASP A 58 13.25 -4.29 2.44
CA ASP A 58 12.15 -3.89 1.57
C ASP A 58 11.58 -2.52 1.94
N TRP A 59 11.56 -2.20 3.24
CA TRP A 59 11.16 -0.90 3.75
C TRP A 59 12.12 0.21 3.31
N ASP A 60 13.44 -0.03 3.38
CA ASP A 60 14.44 0.92 2.87
C ASP A 60 14.33 1.10 1.35
N ALA A 61 14.17 -0.01 0.63
CA ALA A 61 13.99 0.01 -0.82
C ALA A 61 12.69 0.74 -1.21
N LEU A 62 11.62 0.62 -0.41
CA LEU A 62 10.38 1.37 -0.60
C LEU A 62 10.62 2.88 -0.47
N ARG A 63 11.37 3.33 0.55
CA ARG A 63 11.70 4.76 0.70
C ARG A 63 12.40 5.32 -0.53
N GLN A 64 13.37 4.59 -1.07
CA GLN A 64 14.05 4.98 -2.31
C GLN A 64 13.11 4.98 -3.52
N ARG A 65 12.14 4.06 -3.58
CA ARG A 65 11.11 4.08 -4.64
C ARG A 65 10.19 5.30 -4.48
N LEU A 66 9.74 5.61 -3.27
CA LEU A 66 8.91 6.78 -3.00
C LEU A 66 9.58 8.06 -3.49
N GLU A 67 10.83 8.28 -3.08
CA GLU A 67 11.63 9.44 -3.50
C GLU A 67 11.78 9.53 -5.04
N ARG A 68 12.18 8.43 -5.68
CA ARG A 68 12.34 8.39 -7.15
C ARG A 68 11.06 8.67 -7.92
N HIS A 69 9.91 8.35 -7.34
CA HIS A 69 8.60 8.60 -7.95
C HIS A 69 7.97 9.92 -7.49
N GLY A 70 8.69 10.76 -6.72
CA GLY A 70 8.20 12.05 -6.23
C GLY A 70 7.07 11.93 -5.21
N VAL A 71 6.94 10.79 -4.53
CA VAL A 71 5.93 10.58 -3.49
C VAL A 71 6.49 11.02 -2.14
N SER A 72 5.91 12.08 -1.58
CA SER A 72 6.33 12.63 -0.29
C SER A 72 5.93 11.71 0.87
N ILE A 73 6.89 11.45 1.77
CA ILE A 73 6.59 10.88 3.09
C ILE A 73 5.99 12.00 3.95
N GLN A 74 4.75 11.82 4.39
CA GLN A 74 3.99 12.81 5.17
C GLN A 74 4.37 12.78 6.65
N GLU A 75 4.68 11.60 7.17
CA GLU A 75 5.15 11.40 8.54
C GLU A 75 6.14 10.24 8.58
N GLY A 76 7.15 10.34 9.43
CA GLY A 76 8.12 9.27 9.68
C GLY A 76 9.53 9.59 9.19
N PRO A 77 10.53 8.77 9.58
CA PRO A 77 10.38 7.57 10.40
C PRO A 77 9.97 7.88 11.85
N VAL A 78 8.93 7.21 12.34
CA VAL A 78 8.42 7.39 13.71
C VAL A 78 8.19 6.04 14.38
N SER A 79 8.31 6.04 15.70
CA SER A 79 8.05 4.87 16.52
C SER A 79 6.54 4.65 16.69
N ARG A 80 6.06 3.44 16.43
CA ARG A 80 4.64 3.03 16.59
C ARG A 80 4.53 1.67 17.23
N TRP A 81 3.49 1.46 18.02
CA TRP A 81 3.15 0.13 18.53
C TRP A 81 2.29 -0.60 17.51
N GLY A 82 2.63 -1.86 17.21
CA GLY A 82 1.86 -2.71 16.31
C GLY A 82 1.78 -4.15 16.80
N ALA A 83 1.31 -5.04 15.93
CA ALA A 83 1.02 -6.43 16.27
C ALA A 83 2.22 -7.22 16.84
N ARG A 84 3.45 -6.86 16.47
CA ARG A 84 4.70 -7.48 16.96
C ARG A 84 5.49 -6.58 17.92
N GLY A 85 4.83 -5.63 18.58
CA GLY A 85 5.48 -4.68 19.49
C GLY A 85 5.94 -3.39 18.81
N GLN A 86 7.12 -2.89 19.18
CA GLN A 86 7.65 -1.62 18.68
C GLN A 86 8.07 -1.74 17.20
N ALA A 87 7.52 -0.86 16.36
CA ALA A 87 7.84 -0.76 14.94
C ALA A 87 8.35 0.64 14.59
N THR A 88 9.04 0.74 13.45
CA THR A 88 9.35 2.02 12.80
C THR A 88 8.47 2.16 11.56
N SER A 89 7.70 3.24 11.52
CA SER A 89 6.68 3.50 10.49
C SER A 89 6.98 4.77 9.69
N ILE A 90 6.57 4.76 8.42
CA ILE A 90 6.42 5.94 7.56
C ILE A 90 5.00 5.96 6.99
N TYR A 91 4.50 7.15 6.72
CA TYR A 91 3.17 7.40 6.16
C TYR A 91 3.30 8.21 4.86
N PHE A 92 2.55 7.83 3.85
CA PHE A 92 2.44 8.51 2.56
C PHE A 92 1.04 8.29 1.98
N GLN A 93 0.71 8.91 0.86
CA GLN A 93 -0.56 8.72 0.18
C GLN A 93 -0.40 7.93 -1.12
N ASP A 94 -1.40 7.14 -1.45
CA ASP A 94 -1.56 6.57 -2.79
C ASP A 94 -2.07 7.64 -3.79
N PRO A 95 -2.20 7.32 -5.09
CA PRO A 95 -2.68 8.27 -6.09
C PRO A 95 -4.11 8.79 -5.86
N GLU A 96 -4.92 8.11 -5.05
CA GLU A 96 -6.28 8.51 -4.70
C GLU A 96 -6.35 9.29 -3.38
N GLY A 97 -5.20 9.50 -2.73
CA GLY A 97 -5.10 10.21 -1.45
C GLY A 97 -5.33 9.31 -0.24
N ASN A 98 -5.47 7.99 -0.41
CA ASN A 98 -5.63 7.08 0.72
C ASN A 98 -4.31 7.02 1.50
N PRO A 99 -4.33 7.16 2.85
CA PRO A 99 -3.13 7.04 3.64
C PRO A 99 -2.62 5.59 3.67
N VAL A 100 -1.32 5.43 3.43
CA VAL A 100 -0.61 4.16 3.51
C VAL A 100 0.49 4.28 4.56
N GLU A 101 0.49 3.34 5.51
CA GLU A 101 1.58 3.13 6.43
C GLU A 101 2.46 1.98 5.93
N ALA A 102 3.78 2.22 5.89
CA ALA A 102 4.74 1.13 5.76
C ALA A 102 5.58 1.07 7.03
N ARG A 103 5.63 -0.12 7.66
CA ARG A 103 6.38 -0.34 8.89
C ARG A 103 7.33 -1.53 8.76
N TYR A 104 8.38 -1.53 9.56
CA TYR A 104 9.16 -2.73 9.85
C TYR A 104 9.34 -2.89 11.36
N TYR A 105 9.55 -4.13 11.79
CA TYR A 105 9.91 -4.45 13.17
C TYR A 105 11.42 -4.65 13.25
N PRO A 106 12.16 -3.95 14.12
CA PRO A 106 13.57 -4.24 14.37
C PRO A 106 13.74 -5.71 14.77
N ALA A 107 14.87 -6.30 14.40
CA ALA A 107 15.27 -7.58 14.99
C ALA A 107 15.47 -7.39 16.50
N GLU A 108 15.12 -8.40 17.29
CA GLU A 108 15.44 -8.46 18.72
C GLU A 108 16.95 -8.45 18.97
#